data_AF-A0A3C0ECW5-F1
#
_entry.id   AF-A0A3C0ECW5-F1
#
_cell.length_a   1.000
_cell.length_b   1.000
_cell.length_c   1.000
_cell.angle_alpha   90.00
_cell.angle_beta   90.00
_cell.angle_gamma   90.00
#
_symmetry.space_group_name_H-M   'P 1'
#
loop_
_entity.id
_entity.type
_entity.pdbx_description
1 polymer ?
#
loop_
_entity_poly.entity_id
_entity_poly.type
_entity_poly.pdbx_seq_one_letter_code
_entity_poly.pdbx_strand_id
1 'polypeptide(L)'
;MKALLSVYDKTGIIEFAQGLAGAGFELISTGGTHQTLTQEGGLPVRQVSEVTGSPEILDGRVKTLHPVVHGGILARRDVSGHMAELSEHGIDAID
;
A
#
# COMPACT_ATOMS: atom_id res chain seq x y z
N MET A 1 5.85 4.77 -8.09
CA MET A 1 4.83 5.29 -7.16
C MET A 1 4.01 4.11 -6.67
N LYS A 2 3.52 4.16 -5.43
CA LYS A 2 2.80 3.05 -4.81
C LYS A 2 1.36 3.45 -4.52
N ALA A 3 0.42 2.54 -4.75
CA ALA A 3 -0.98 2.74 -4.39
C ALA A 3 -1.36 1.75 -3.27
N LEU A 4 -1.88 2.26 -2.16
CA LEU A 4 -2.39 1.45 -1.05
C LEU A 4 -3.91 1.26 -1.16
N LEU A 5 -4.36 0.03 -1.38
CA LEU A 5 -5.77 -0.31 -1.55
C LEU A 5 -6.28 -1.14 -0.37
N SER A 6 -7.22 -0.59 0.40
CA SER A 6 -7.85 -1.28 1.53
C SER A 6 -9.29 -0.81 1.72
N VAL A 7 -10.21 -1.42 0.97
CA VAL A 7 -11.64 -1.05 0.98
C VAL A 7 -12.48 -2.13 1.67
N TYR A 8 -13.60 -1.76 2.27
CA TYR A 8 -14.57 -2.73 2.78
C TYR A 8 -15.43 -3.27 1.62
N ASP A 9 -16.10 -2.37 0.90
CA ASP A 9 -16.83 -2.68 -0.34
C ASP A 9 -15.85 -2.90 -1.49
N LYS A 10 -16.00 -4.02 -2.20
CA LYS A 10 -15.12 -4.44 -3.31
C LYS A 10 -15.65 -4.02 -4.68
N THR A 11 -16.81 -3.38 -4.74
CA THR A 11 -17.42 -2.95 -6.00
C THR A 11 -16.45 -2.09 -6.82
N GLY A 12 -16.09 -2.57 -8.03
CA GLY A 12 -15.23 -1.87 -8.98
C GLY A 12 -13.73 -1.82 -8.63
N ILE A 13 -13.29 -2.50 -7.56
CA ILE A 13 -11.89 -2.38 -7.08
C ILE A 13 -10.88 -3.01 -8.05
N ILE A 14 -11.28 -4.05 -8.78
CA ILE A 14 -10.40 -4.75 -9.72
C ILE A 14 -10.12 -3.88 -10.94
N GLU A 15 -11.15 -3.30 -11.55
CA GLU A 15 -11.04 -2.40 -12.70
C GLU A 15 -10.22 -1.15 -12.35
N PHE A 16 -10.44 -0.60 -11.15
CA PHE A 16 -9.66 0.52 -10.65
C PHE A 16 -8.17 0.15 -10.48
N ALA A 17 -7.88 -0.98 -9.84
CA ALA A 17 -6.52 -1.45 -9.62
C ALA A 17 -5.79 -1.81 -10.92
N GLN A 18 -6.49 -2.36 -11.92
CA GLN A 18 -5.96 -2.58 -13.26
C GLN A 18 -5.53 -1.27 -13.92
N GLY A 19 -6.35 -0.21 -13.81
CA GLY A 19 -6.00 1.12 -14.29
C GLY A 19 -4.73 1.68 -13.63
N LEU A 20 -4.61 1.54 -12.31
CA LEU A 20 -3.41 1.95 -11.56
C LEU A 20 -2.17 1.17 -11.99
N ALA A 21 -2.26 -0.16 -12.09
CA ALA A 21 -1.17 -1.00 -12.58
C ALA A 21 -0.75 -0.62 -14.01
N GLY A 22 -1.72 -0.37 -14.89
CA GLY A 22 -1.49 0.10 -16.26
C GLY A 22 -0.81 1.48 -16.33
N ALA A 23 -1.02 2.32 -15.31
CA ALA A 23 -0.33 3.61 -15.15
C ALA A 23 1.06 3.48 -14.47
N GLY A 24 1.51 2.26 -14.14
CA GLY A 24 2.83 1.99 -13.57
C GLY A 24 2.90 2.08 -12.05
N PHE A 25 1.76 2.03 -11.34
CA PHE A 25 1.75 1.95 -9.88
C PHE A 25 2.06 0.53 -9.39
N GLU A 26 2.92 0.44 -8.38
CA GLU A 26 3.03 -0.78 -7.58
C GLU A 26 1.85 -0.84 -6.61
N LEU A 27 1.09 -1.95 -6.66
CA LEU A 27 -0.10 -2.12 -5.84
C LEU A 27 0.28 -2.75 -4.49
N ILE A 28 -0.19 -2.12 -3.40
CA ILE A 28 -0.06 -2.62 -2.04
C ILE A 28 -1.46 -2.81 -1.46
N SER A 29 -1.70 -3.93 -0.81
CA SER A 29 -3.02 -4.23 -0.22
C SER A 29 -2.91 -5.12 1.01
N THR A 30 -4.05 -5.34 1.69
CA THR A 30 -4.13 -6.21 2.87
C THR A 30 -5.49 -6.86 3.02
N GLY A 31 -5.53 -8.00 3.73
CA GLY A 31 -6.76 -8.72 4.06
C GLY A 31 -7.58 -9.10 2.83
N GLY A 32 -8.91 -8.98 2.93
CA GLY A 32 -9.82 -9.34 1.84
C GLY A 32 -9.62 -8.53 0.55
N THR A 33 -9.11 -7.29 0.62
CA THR A 33 -8.81 -6.52 -0.60
C THR A 33 -7.64 -7.12 -1.36
N HIS A 34 -6.61 -7.56 -0.64
CA HIS A 34 -5.47 -8.25 -1.26
C HIS A 34 -5.91 -9.55 -1.94
N GLN A 35 -6.77 -10.33 -1.26
CA GLN A 35 -7.32 -11.57 -1.81
C GLN A 35 -8.14 -11.33 -3.07
N THR A 36 -9.09 -10.38 -3.06
CA THR A 36 -9.88 -10.05 -4.25
C THR A 36 -8.99 -9.61 -5.42
N LEU A 37 -8.02 -8.72 -5.19
CA LEU A 37 -7.17 -8.23 -6.28
C LEU A 37 -6.24 -9.31 -6.86
N THR A 38 -5.71 -10.19 -6.02
CA THR A 38 -4.78 -11.25 -6.47
C THR A 38 -5.52 -12.46 -7.04
N GLN A 39 -6.54 -12.97 -6.36
CA GLN A 39 -7.22 -14.22 -6.73
C GLN A 39 -8.26 -14.00 -7.82
N GLU A 40 -9.08 -12.95 -7.71
CA GLU A 40 -10.13 -12.65 -8.70
C GLU A 40 -9.58 -11.76 -9.82
N GLY A 41 -8.79 -10.75 -9.48
CA GLY A 41 -8.22 -9.80 -10.44
C GLY A 41 -6.95 -10.29 -11.15
N GLY A 42 -6.26 -11.30 -10.64
CA GLY A 42 -4.99 -11.79 -11.19
C GLY A 42 -3.86 -10.76 -11.15
N LEU A 43 -3.96 -9.74 -10.29
CA LEU A 43 -3.02 -8.62 -10.27
C LEU A 43 -1.79 -8.91 -9.39
N PRO A 44 -0.60 -8.40 -9.77
CA PRO A 44 0.56 -8.40 -8.90
C PRO A 44 0.35 -7.37 -7.78
N VAL A 45 0.09 -7.83 -6.56
CA VAL A 45 -0.15 -6.98 -5.39
C VAL A 45 0.69 -7.44 -4.22
N ARG A 46 1.53 -6.57 -3.68
CA ARG A 46 2.29 -6.85 -2.44
C ARG A 46 1.41 -6.72 -1.22
N GLN A 47 1.67 -7.57 -0.23
CA GLN A 47 0.96 -7.50 1.04
C GLN A 47 1.59 -6.42 1.93
N VAL A 48 0.77 -5.69 2.70
CA VAL A 48 1.28 -4.67 3.65
C VAL A 48 2.33 -5.27 4.60
N SER A 49 2.14 -6.50 5.08
CA SER A 49 3.10 -7.20 5.96
C SER A 49 4.46 -7.44 5.30
N GLU A 50 4.52 -7.67 3.98
CA GLU A 50 5.78 -7.80 3.25
C GLU A 50 6.52 -6.46 3.13
N VAL A 51 5.79 -5.36 3.16
CA VAL A 51 6.34 -4.00 3.06
C VAL A 51 6.79 -3.50 4.44
N THR A 52 6.04 -3.81 5.50
CA THR A 52 6.34 -3.36 6.87
C THR A 52 7.23 -4.32 7.66
N GLY A 53 7.28 -5.60 7.27
CA GLY A 53 7.92 -6.66 8.05
C GLY A 53 7.22 -6.98 9.38
N SER A 54 6.08 -6.34 9.66
CA SER A 54 5.35 -6.52 10.92
C SER A 54 4.45 -7.76 10.87
N PRO A 55 4.42 -8.58 11.94
CA PRO A 55 3.53 -9.72 12.01
C PRO A 55 2.07 -9.26 12.08
N GLU A 56 1.16 -10.11 11.59
CA GLU A 56 -0.27 -9.88 11.78
C GLU A 56 -0.66 -10.23 13.22
N ILE A 57 -1.12 -9.22 13.97
CA ILE A 57 -1.57 -9.35 15.37
C ILE A 57 -2.93 -8.67 15.55
N LEU A 58 -3.64 -9.04 16.62
CA LEU A 58 -4.94 -8.46 17.00
C LEU A 58 -5.97 -8.54 15.86
N ASP A 59 -6.06 -9.69 15.18
CA ASP A 59 -6.94 -9.93 14.02
C ASP A 59 -6.80 -8.85 12.94
N GLY A 60 -5.55 -8.39 12.74
CA GLY A 60 -5.22 -7.40 11.72
C GLY A 60 -5.62 -5.97 12.06
N ARG A 61 -6.05 -5.67 13.29
CA ARG A 61 -6.49 -4.33 13.72
C ARG A 61 -5.41 -3.24 13.60
N VAL A 62 -4.13 -3.63 13.66
CA VAL A 62 -3.00 -2.68 13.71
C VAL A 62 -2.02 -2.84 12.54
N LYS A 63 -2.34 -3.66 11.54
CA LYS A 63 -1.40 -4.04 10.47
C LYS A 63 -0.93 -2.88 9.58
N THR A 64 -1.71 -1.81 9.47
CA THR A 64 -1.36 -0.60 8.70
C THR A 64 -0.84 0.54 9.58
N LEU A 65 -0.92 0.43 10.91
CA LEU A 65 -0.45 1.45 11.86
C LEU A 65 1.07 1.37 12.00
N HIS A 66 1.78 1.60 10.89
CA HIS A 66 3.22 1.43 10.78
C HIS A 66 3.87 2.65 10.12
N PRO A 67 5.08 3.08 10.57
CA PRO A 67 5.79 4.23 9.99
C PRO A 67 6.05 4.12 8.49
N VAL A 68 6.34 2.93 7.97
CA VAL A 68 6.52 2.73 6.51
C VAL A 68 5.26 3.08 5.72
N VAL A 69 4.07 2.79 6.26
CA VAL A 69 2.80 3.11 5.60
C VAL A 69 2.49 4.60 5.76
N HIS A 70 2.48 5.10 7.00
CA HIS A 70 2.09 6.47 7.28
C HIS A 70 3.12 7.50 6.81
N GLY A 71 4.42 7.18 6.86
CA GLY A 71 5.49 8.01 6.30
C GLY A 71 5.33 8.16 4.79
N GLY A 72 5.07 7.06 4.07
CA GLY A 72 4.82 7.10 2.63
C GLY A 72 3.62 7.97 2.24
N ILE A 73 2.57 8.03 3.08
CA ILE A 73 1.36 8.83 2.85
C ILE A 73 1.55 10.30 3.28
N LEU A 74 2.18 10.54 4.43
CA LEU A 74 2.19 11.85 5.10
C LEU A 74 3.41 12.72 4.75
N ALA A 75 4.45 12.15 4.14
CA ALA A 75 5.62 12.91 3.75
C ALA A 75 5.25 14.00 2.75
N ARG A 76 5.67 15.23 3.08
CA ARG A 76 5.45 16.39 2.24
C ARG A 76 6.52 16.48 1.16
N ARG A 77 6.11 16.38 -0.10
CA ARG A 77 6.99 16.41 -1.28
C ARG A 77 7.69 17.73 -1.49
N ASP A 78 7.08 18.81 -1.04
CA ASP A 78 7.62 20.17 -1.12
C ASP A 78 8.64 20.48 -0.02
N VAL A 79 8.82 19.58 0.95
CA VAL A 79 9.79 19.72 2.04
C VAL A 79 10.92 18.72 1.81
N SER A 80 12.08 19.20 1.35
CA SER A 80 13.25 18.37 1.03
C SER A 80 13.71 17.49 2.20
N GLY A 81 13.56 17.97 3.45
CA GLY A 81 13.86 17.20 4.65
C GLY A 81 13.03 15.92 4.78
N HIS A 82 11.72 15.97 4.50
CA HIS A 82 10.86 14.79 4.58
C HIS A 82 11.25 13.75 3.53
N MET A 83 11.61 14.19 2.32
CA MET A 83 12.05 13.29 1.25
C MET A 83 13.40 12.63 1.57
N ALA A 84 14.29 13.35 2.25
CA ALA A 84 15.55 12.80 2.74
C ALA A 84 15.31 11.73 3.83
N GLU A 85 14.45 12.00 4.82
CA GLU A 85 14.08 11.03 5.87
C GLU A 85 13.44 9.77 5.29
N LEU A 86 12.54 9.91 4.31
CA LEU A 86 11.98 8.76 3.58
C LEU A 86 13.08 7.92 2.95
N SER A 87 14.01 8.54 2.22
CA SER A 87 15.12 7.85 1.56
C SER A 87 16.06 7.17 2.57
N GLU A 88 16.36 7.82 3.70
CA GLU A 88 17.23 7.28 4.74
C GLU A 88 16.64 6.01 5.37
N HIS A 89 15.32 5.99 5.55
CA HIS A 89 14.61 4.84 6.13
C HIS A 89 14.11 3.83 5.09
N GLY A 90 14.41 4.02 3.81
CA GLY A 90 13.95 3.12 2.73
C GLY A 90 12.43 3.09 2.57
N ILE A 91 11.76 4.21 2.86
CA ILE A 91 10.30 4.35 2.75
C ILE A 91 9.97 5.04 1.43
N ASP A 92 9.26 4.33 0.56
CA ASP A 92 8.74 4.92 -0.67
C ASP A 92 7.45 5.71 -0.42
N ALA A 93 7.23 6.75 -1.21
CA ALA A 93 5.98 7.51 -1.18
C ALA A 93 4.79 6.67 -1.68
N ILE A 94 3.62 6.90 -1.07
CA ILE A 94 2.33 6.33 -1.44
C ILE A 94 1.44 7.46 -1.97
N ASP A 95 0.77 7.20 -3.08
CA ASP A 95 0.03 8.14 -3.91
C ASP A 95 -1.43 7.72 -4.11
#